data_AF-A0A7T0BYG2-F1
#
_entry.id   AF-A0A7T0BYG2-F1
#
_cell.length_a   1.000
_cell.length_b   1.000
_cell.length_c   1.000
_cell.angle_alpha   90.00
_cell.angle_beta   90.00
_cell.angle_gamma   90.00
#
_symmetry.space_group_name_H-M   'P 1'
#
loop_
_entity.id
_entity.type
_entity.pdbx_description
1 polymer ?
#
loop_
_entity_poly.entity_id
_entity_poly.type
_entity_poly.pdbx_seq_one_letter_code
_entity_poly.pdbx_strand_id
1 'polypeptide(L)'
;MDKVDLQIDQLEREKLISLIQQNQVRIGKHNIRYTRSNKKHTLEHWDKCLESYERLLKAIPKEILKIEKEIRVKFVEGFTPERETKLLSFINTEIEVLIQKTEKLYKDEFRKFGASEEFSNRVNAAREKCQELTETYMEKCRELSDENSKSKNRMSPKEICDFYDLKDTFLHELNLLGPLQSINLMFKEAEANPTLHEAITGVQQGIRAMAKTLQDEGSGEMQSMKERKARKMQVARETLLFRDLVLNMEPLIEQSILPEEKRNQEVLKKLWERIEGLFFQGRNDWAEAIPKFKGVFEVSTGTGK
;
A
#
# COMPACT_ATOMS: atom_id res chain seq x y z
N MET A 1 13.48 0.20 -12.15
CA MET A 1 13.88 -1.22 -12.07
C MET A 1 14.65 -1.51 -10.78
N ASP A 2 15.99 -1.33 -10.70
CA ASP A 2 16.77 -1.79 -9.53
C ASP A 2 16.32 -1.21 -8.18
N LYS A 3 15.96 0.08 -8.12
CA LYS A 3 15.54 0.72 -6.85
C LYS A 3 14.19 0.20 -6.34
N VAL A 4 13.25 -0.11 -7.24
CA VAL A 4 11.91 -0.61 -6.88
C VAL A 4 12.01 -2.06 -6.45
N ASP A 5 12.73 -2.90 -7.21
CA ASP A 5 12.95 -4.30 -6.84
C ASP A 5 13.68 -4.45 -5.50
N LEU A 6 14.68 -3.60 -5.22
CA LEU A 6 15.35 -3.57 -3.91
C LEU A 6 14.42 -3.17 -2.77
N GLN A 7 13.55 -2.18 -3.01
CA GLN A 7 12.55 -1.77 -2.01
C GLN A 7 11.55 -2.89 -1.74
N ILE A 8 11.10 -3.58 -2.78
CA ILE A 8 10.19 -4.72 -2.63
C ILE A 8 10.88 -5.84 -1.86
N ASP A 9 12.10 -6.24 -2.25
CA ASP A 9 12.88 -7.28 -1.58
C ASP A 9 13.03 -7.01 -0.08
N GLN A 10 13.26 -5.74 0.30
CA GLN A 10 13.35 -5.36 1.71
C GLN A 10 12.02 -5.57 2.44
N LEU A 11 10.92 -5.08 1.88
CA LEU A 11 9.60 -5.17 2.50
C LEU A 11 9.11 -6.62 2.59
N GLU A 12 9.40 -7.45 1.58
CA GLU A 12 9.10 -8.88 1.60
C GLU A 12 9.84 -9.61 2.71
N ARG A 13 11.13 -9.30 2.90
CA ARG A 13 11.93 -9.87 4.00
C ARG A 13 11.41 -9.44 5.37
N GLU A 14 11.13 -8.16 5.56
CA GLU A 14 10.55 -7.64 6.80
C GLU A 14 9.20 -8.29 7.10
N LYS A 15 8.37 -8.48 6.07
CA LYS A 15 7.07 -9.15 6.19
C LYS A 15 7.21 -10.63 6.57
N LEU A 16 8.13 -11.35 5.95
CA LEU A 16 8.43 -12.74 6.27
C LEU A 16 8.85 -12.88 7.75
N ILE A 17 9.77 -12.03 8.21
CA ILE A 17 10.21 -11.99 9.61
C ILE A 17 9.01 -11.75 10.53
N SER A 18 8.16 -10.78 10.21
CA SER A 18 6.95 -10.50 10.99
C SER A 18 6.01 -11.70 11.07
N LEU A 19 5.78 -12.41 9.96
CA LEU A 19 4.94 -13.61 9.94
C LEU A 19 5.51 -14.74 10.82
N ILE A 20 6.83 -14.95 10.77
CA ILE A 20 7.51 -15.94 11.60
C ILE A 20 7.38 -15.58 13.09
N GLN A 21 7.60 -14.30 13.46
CA GLN A 21 7.44 -13.83 14.84
C GLN A 21 6.01 -13.99 15.34
N GLN A 22 5.01 -13.62 14.54
CA GLN A 22 3.60 -13.84 14.87
C GLN A 22 3.30 -15.32 15.11
N ASN A 23 3.90 -16.21 14.32
CA ASN A 23 3.76 -17.65 14.51
C ASN A 23 4.39 -18.13 15.82
N GLN A 24 5.59 -17.63 16.15
CA GLN A 24 6.26 -17.95 17.43
C GLN A 24 5.42 -17.51 18.63
N VAL A 25 4.78 -16.34 18.57
CA VAL A 25 3.87 -15.87 19.62
C VAL A 25 2.66 -16.81 19.76
N ARG A 26 2.08 -17.28 18.64
CA ARG A 26 0.98 -18.27 18.67
C ARG A 26 1.40 -19.58 19.33
N ILE A 27 2.56 -20.12 18.95
CA ILE A 27 3.13 -21.33 19.56
C ILE A 27 3.39 -21.11 21.05
N GLY A 28 3.94 -19.97 21.45
CA GLY A 28 4.13 -19.60 22.86
C GLY A 28 2.83 -19.62 23.65
N LYS A 29 1.74 -19.06 23.09
CA LYS A 29 0.40 -19.11 23.70
C LYS A 29 -0.13 -20.53 23.84
N HIS A 30 0.08 -21.39 22.83
CA HIS A 30 -0.27 -22.81 22.93
C HIS A 30 0.52 -23.50 24.04
N ASN A 31 1.84 -23.32 24.08
CA ASN A 31 2.71 -23.90 25.11
C ASN A 31 2.26 -23.50 26.53
N ILE A 32 1.97 -22.23 26.78
CA ILE A 32 1.49 -21.75 28.08
C ILE A 32 0.16 -22.41 28.45
N ARG A 33 -0.79 -22.46 27.52
CA ARG A 33 -2.12 -23.05 27.74
C ARG A 33 -2.01 -24.53 28.12
N TYR A 34 -1.32 -25.32 27.32
CA TYR A 34 -1.20 -26.77 27.53
C TYR A 34 -0.30 -27.11 28.73
N THR A 35 0.65 -26.25 29.10
CA THR A 35 1.40 -26.40 30.36
C THR A 35 0.49 -26.20 31.57
N ARG A 36 -0.35 -25.15 31.58
CA ARG A 36 -1.29 -24.88 32.68
C ARG A 36 -2.32 -25.99 32.88
N SER A 37 -2.73 -26.66 31.81
CA SER A 37 -3.65 -27.80 31.88
C SER A 37 -2.95 -29.15 32.07
N ASN A 38 -1.64 -29.17 32.31
CA ASN A 38 -0.82 -30.38 32.42
C ASN A 38 -0.94 -31.35 31.21
N LYS A 39 -1.15 -30.81 30.01
CA LYS A 39 -1.31 -31.54 28.74
C LYS A 39 -0.19 -31.23 27.73
N LYS A 40 0.96 -30.77 28.21
CA LYS A 40 2.08 -30.34 27.35
C LYS A 40 2.67 -31.46 26.49
N HIS A 41 2.61 -32.71 26.93
CA HIS A 41 3.16 -33.84 26.20
C HIS A 41 2.04 -34.71 25.62
N THR A 42 1.05 -34.06 25.00
CA THR A 42 -0.08 -34.73 24.37
C THR A 42 -0.08 -34.48 22.88
N LEU A 43 -0.64 -35.42 22.11
CA LEU A 43 -0.81 -35.26 20.67
C LEU A 43 -1.59 -33.97 20.34
N GLU A 44 -2.63 -33.67 21.11
CA GLU A 44 -3.46 -32.47 20.95
C GLU A 44 -2.65 -31.16 21.00
N HIS A 45 -1.65 -31.07 21.89
CA HIS A 45 -0.77 -29.90 21.97
C HIS A 45 0.10 -29.77 20.72
N TRP A 46 0.69 -30.88 20.26
CA TRP A 46 1.54 -30.91 19.09
C TRP A 46 0.76 -30.63 17.80
N ASP A 47 -0.47 -31.12 17.70
CA ASP A 47 -1.41 -30.79 16.63
C ASP A 47 -1.66 -29.29 16.54
N LYS A 48 -1.89 -28.62 17.69
CA LYS A 48 -2.07 -27.16 17.70
C LYS A 48 -0.81 -26.41 17.28
N CYS A 49 0.38 -26.93 17.60
CA CYS A 49 1.63 -26.36 17.12
C CYS A 49 1.77 -26.52 15.60
N LEU A 50 1.46 -27.70 15.07
CA LEU A 50 1.50 -27.98 13.64
C LEU A 50 0.49 -27.13 12.86
N GLU A 51 -0.75 -27.01 13.34
CA GLU A 51 -1.78 -26.12 12.76
C GLU A 51 -1.28 -24.67 12.62
N SER A 52 -0.51 -24.18 13.59
CA SER A 52 0.04 -22.83 13.54
C SER A 52 1.07 -22.68 12.41
N TYR A 53 1.92 -23.70 12.20
CA TYR A 53 2.87 -23.73 11.08
C TYR A 53 2.17 -23.86 9.72
N GLU A 54 1.15 -24.71 9.59
CA GLU A 54 0.35 -24.80 8.36
C GLU A 54 -0.27 -23.45 7.98
N ARG A 55 -0.75 -22.69 8.96
CA ARG A 55 -1.26 -21.32 8.74
C ARG A 55 -0.17 -20.35 8.30
N LEU A 56 1.03 -20.46 8.90
CA LEU A 56 2.18 -19.64 8.50
C LEU A 56 2.55 -19.91 7.03
N LEU A 57 2.72 -21.18 6.66
CA LEU A 57 3.10 -21.58 5.31
C LEU A 57 2.11 -21.03 4.27
N LYS A 58 0.80 -21.14 4.52
CA LYS A 58 -0.24 -20.61 3.61
C LYS A 58 -0.26 -19.07 3.52
N ALA A 59 0.18 -18.37 4.57
CA ALA A 59 0.20 -16.91 4.60
C ALA A 59 1.37 -16.31 3.82
N ILE A 60 2.51 -17.01 3.74
CA ILE A 60 3.75 -16.51 3.14
C ILE A 60 3.55 -16.11 1.67
N PRO A 61 3.09 -17.00 0.75
CA PRO A 61 2.92 -16.62 -0.65
C PRO A 61 1.97 -15.44 -0.83
N LYS A 62 0.85 -15.46 -0.09
CA LYS A 62 -0.18 -14.42 -0.16
C LYS A 62 0.37 -13.06 0.20
N GLU A 63 1.05 -12.95 1.34
CA GLU A 63 1.47 -11.66 1.89
C GLU A 63 2.70 -11.09 1.17
N ILE A 64 3.62 -11.95 0.73
CA ILE A 64 4.78 -11.54 -0.09
C ILE A 64 4.30 -11.00 -1.44
N LEU A 65 3.51 -11.80 -2.18
CA LEU A 65 3.05 -11.41 -3.52
C LEU A 65 2.05 -10.26 -3.49
N LYS A 66 1.38 -10.02 -2.36
CA LYS A 66 0.58 -8.81 -2.14
C LYS A 66 1.46 -7.55 -2.12
N ILE A 67 2.62 -7.58 -1.46
CA ILE A 67 3.56 -6.45 -1.42
C ILE A 67 4.09 -6.17 -2.83
N GLU A 68 4.54 -7.22 -3.53
CA GLU A 68 5.00 -7.14 -4.92
C GLU A 68 3.94 -6.44 -5.79
N LYS A 69 2.69 -6.92 -5.71
CA LYS A 69 1.56 -6.35 -6.44
C LYS A 69 1.33 -4.87 -6.11
N GLU A 70 1.20 -4.54 -4.82
CA GLU A 70 0.86 -3.17 -4.39
C GLU A 70 1.92 -2.15 -4.84
N ILE A 71 3.20 -2.51 -4.75
CA ILE A 71 4.29 -1.62 -5.14
C ILE A 71 4.37 -1.51 -6.65
N ARG A 72 4.31 -2.61 -7.41
CA ARG A 72 4.34 -2.53 -8.88
C ARG A 72 3.20 -1.71 -9.46
N VAL A 73 1.99 -1.88 -8.92
CA VAL A 73 0.82 -1.06 -9.31
C VAL A 73 1.08 0.42 -9.03
N LYS A 74 1.68 0.74 -7.89
CA LYS A 74 1.98 2.12 -7.50
C LYS A 74 3.03 2.77 -8.41
N PHE A 75 4.07 2.02 -8.81
CA PHE A 75 5.18 2.54 -9.61
C PHE A 75 5.02 2.33 -11.12
N VAL A 76 3.95 1.65 -11.54
CA VAL A 76 3.69 1.31 -12.96
C VAL A 76 4.88 0.54 -13.57
N GLU A 77 5.57 -0.24 -12.74
CA GLU A 77 6.65 -1.12 -13.22
C GLU A 77 6.07 -2.51 -13.52
N GLY A 78 6.46 -3.06 -14.67
CA GLY A 78 6.02 -4.38 -15.11
C GLY A 78 6.57 -5.50 -14.22
N PHE A 79 5.92 -6.66 -14.28
CA PHE A 79 6.35 -7.90 -13.66
C PHE A 79 7.08 -8.74 -14.70
N THR A 80 8.41 -8.76 -14.64
CA THR A 80 9.24 -9.44 -15.66
C THR A 80 9.41 -10.93 -15.36
N PRO A 81 9.68 -11.77 -16.37
CA PRO A 81 9.98 -13.20 -16.16
C PRO A 81 11.19 -13.45 -15.23
N GLU A 82 12.21 -12.59 -15.28
CA GLU A 82 13.37 -12.68 -14.38
C GLU A 82 12.97 -12.45 -12.93
N ARG A 83 12.11 -11.44 -12.68
CA ARG A 83 11.58 -11.15 -11.34
C ARG A 83 10.73 -12.30 -10.83
N GLU A 84 9.87 -12.85 -11.68
CA GLU A 84 9.04 -13.99 -11.35
C GLU A 84 9.88 -15.18 -10.88
N THR A 85 10.93 -15.51 -11.64
CA THR A 85 11.86 -16.60 -11.29
C THR A 85 12.53 -16.36 -9.95
N LYS A 86 12.97 -15.11 -9.69
CA LYS A 86 13.61 -14.73 -8.42
C LYS A 86 12.66 -14.90 -7.23
N LEU A 87 11.41 -14.46 -7.36
CA LEU A 87 10.39 -14.56 -6.32
C LEU A 87 9.97 -16.00 -6.06
N LEU A 88 9.77 -16.81 -7.11
CA LEU A 88 9.51 -18.24 -6.96
C LEU A 88 10.64 -18.90 -6.18
N SER A 89 11.89 -18.62 -6.55
CA SER A 89 13.04 -19.14 -5.82
C SER A 89 13.04 -18.71 -4.36
N PHE A 90 12.80 -17.43 -4.07
CA PHE A 90 12.76 -16.91 -2.70
C PHE A 90 11.67 -17.59 -1.86
N ILE A 91 10.42 -17.60 -2.35
CA ILE A 91 9.28 -18.18 -1.64
C ILE A 91 9.50 -19.69 -1.41
N ASN A 92 9.96 -20.42 -2.43
CA ASN A 92 10.22 -21.86 -2.31
C ASN A 92 11.34 -22.16 -1.31
N THR A 93 12.44 -21.42 -1.34
CA THR A 93 13.53 -21.58 -0.37
C THR A 93 13.05 -21.36 1.06
N GLU A 94 12.30 -20.29 1.31
CA GLU A 94 11.82 -19.96 2.66
C GLU A 94 10.78 -20.98 3.17
N ILE A 95 9.89 -21.45 2.30
CA ILE A 95 8.93 -22.51 2.63
C ILE A 95 9.66 -23.81 2.99
N GLU A 96 10.64 -24.23 2.19
CA GLU A 96 11.38 -25.48 2.45
C GLU A 96 12.18 -25.40 3.75
N VAL A 97 12.83 -24.27 4.04
CA VAL A 97 13.51 -24.05 5.31
C VAL A 97 12.55 -24.16 6.50
N LEU A 98 11.33 -23.60 6.38
CA LEU A 98 10.31 -23.69 7.42
C LEU A 98 9.74 -25.10 7.59
N ILE A 99 9.56 -25.84 6.49
CA ILE A 99 9.14 -27.24 6.53
C ILE A 99 10.20 -28.08 7.25
N GLN A 100 11.47 -28.00 6.85
CA GLN A 100 12.57 -28.72 7.50
C GLN A 100 12.65 -28.40 9.00
N LYS A 101 12.46 -27.13 9.37
CA LYS A 101 12.40 -26.72 10.77
C LYS A 101 11.22 -27.34 11.52
N THR A 102 10.05 -27.41 10.88
CA THR A 102 8.84 -28.01 11.44
C THR A 102 9.01 -29.51 11.64
N GLU A 103 9.57 -30.21 10.65
CA GLU A 103 9.91 -31.64 10.76
C GLU A 103 10.87 -31.89 11.91
N LYS A 104 11.95 -31.12 12.01
CA LYS A 104 12.94 -31.26 13.09
C LYS A 104 12.32 -31.05 14.48
N LEU A 105 11.31 -30.20 14.62
CA LEU A 105 10.70 -29.88 15.90
C LEU A 105 9.64 -30.89 16.33
N TYR A 106 8.85 -31.45 15.41
CA TYR A 106 7.62 -32.16 15.76
C TYR A 106 7.55 -33.60 15.27
N LYS A 107 8.34 -34.00 14.26
CA LYS A 107 8.24 -35.35 13.66
C LYS A 107 8.42 -36.47 14.69
N ASP A 108 9.44 -36.34 15.55
CA ASP A 108 9.70 -37.33 16.60
C ASP A 108 8.64 -37.30 17.71
N GLU A 109 8.03 -36.15 17.98
CA GLU A 109 6.93 -36.06 18.94
C GLU A 109 5.68 -36.80 18.44
N PHE A 110 5.31 -36.61 17.17
CA PHE A 110 4.21 -37.36 16.54
C PHE A 110 4.51 -38.87 16.46
N ARG A 111 5.77 -39.24 16.20
CA ARG A 111 6.21 -40.65 16.18
C ARG A 111 5.93 -41.36 17.52
N LYS A 112 6.11 -40.69 18.66
CA LYS A 112 5.83 -41.27 20.00
C LYS A 112 4.37 -41.70 20.17
N PHE A 113 3.45 -41.12 19.40
CA PHE A 113 2.01 -41.45 19.45
C PHE A 113 1.57 -42.34 18.27
N GLY A 114 2.48 -42.84 17.45
CA GLY A 114 2.15 -43.60 16.24
C GLY A 114 1.56 -42.75 15.10
N ALA A 115 1.57 -41.42 15.22
CA ALA A 115 0.96 -40.48 14.26
C ALA A 115 1.98 -39.93 13.22
N SER A 116 3.05 -40.68 12.92
CA SER A 116 4.11 -40.21 12.02
C SER A 116 3.66 -40.08 10.57
N GLU A 117 2.72 -40.92 10.13
CA GLU A 117 2.17 -40.89 8.79
C GLU A 117 1.23 -39.69 8.62
N GLU A 118 0.34 -39.46 9.59
CA GLU A 118 -0.54 -38.29 9.64
C GLU A 118 0.27 -36.98 9.59
N PHE A 119 1.33 -36.89 10.39
CA PHE A 119 2.25 -35.74 10.36
C PHE A 119 2.80 -35.50 8.95
N SER A 120 3.33 -36.55 8.32
CA SER A 120 3.94 -36.47 6.98
C SER A 120 2.91 -36.04 5.93
N ASN A 121 1.71 -36.61 5.98
CA ASN A 121 0.61 -36.27 5.08
C ASN A 121 0.19 -34.81 5.22
N ARG A 122 0.08 -34.30 6.46
CA ARG A 122 -0.27 -32.90 6.73
C ARG A 122 0.80 -31.93 6.25
N VAL A 123 2.08 -32.23 6.47
CA VAL A 123 3.20 -31.42 5.98
C VAL A 123 3.20 -31.37 4.45
N ASN A 124 3.02 -32.52 3.79
CA ASN A 124 2.94 -32.58 2.33
C ASN A 124 1.73 -31.81 1.79
N ALA A 125 0.54 -31.98 2.38
CA ALA A 125 -0.65 -31.24 1.99
C ALA A 125 -0.49 -29.72 2.19
N ALA A 126 0.24 -29.30 3.24
CA ALA A 126 0.57 -27.90 3.44
C ALA A 126 1.53 -27.38 2.36
N ARG A 127 2.55 -28.17 1.98
CA ARG A 127 3.49 -27.84 0.90
C ARG A 127 2.76 -27.68 -0.44
N GLU A 128 1.96 -28.66 -0.83
CA GLU A 128 1.16 -28.62 -2.06
C GLU A 128 0.25 -27.40 -2.08
N LYS A 129 -0.46 -27.14 -0.97
CA LYS A 129 -1.34 -25.98 -0.89
C LYS A 129 -0.60 -24.65 -1.03
N CYS A 130 0.64 -24.58 -0.54
CA CYS A 130 1.47 -23.39 -0.71
C CYS A 130 1.95 -23.21 -2.15
N GLN A 131 2.26 -24.28 -2.87
CA GLN A 131 2.60 -24.22 -4.30
C GLN A 131 1.41 -23.69 -5.10
N GLU A 132 0.22 -24.26 -4.92
CA GLU A 132 -1.02 -23.77 -5.54
C GLU A 132 -1.27 -22.28 -5.28
N LEU A 133 -1.10 -21.84 -4.02
CA LEU A 133 -1.30 -20.44 -3.65
C LEU A 133 -0.25 -19.55 -4.32
N THR A 134 1.01 -19.99 -4.37
CA THR A 134 2.09 -19.25 -5.01
C THR A 134 1.77 -19.03 -6.49
N GLU A 135 1.41 -20.08 -7.21
CA GLU A 135 1.00 -20.00 -8.62
C GLU A 135 -0.20 -19.06 -8.82
N THR A 136 -1.24 -19.21 -8.00
CA THR A 136 -2.46 -18.36 -8.07
C THR A 136 -2.14 -16.88 -7.88
N TYR A 137 -1.27 -16.54 -6.92
CA TYR A 137 -0.93 -15.14 -6.66
C TYR A 137 0.10 -14.61 -7.66
N MET A 138 0.96 -15.46 -8.22
CA MET A 138 1.86 -15.09 -9.31
C MET A 138 1.09 -14.75 -10.59
N GLU A 139 0.10 -15.55 -10.94
CA GLU A 139 -0.78 -15.27 -12.08
C GLU A 139 -1.47 -13.90 -11.92
N LYS A 140 -1.99 -13.60 -10.72
CA LYS A 140 -2.55 -12.27 -10.43
C LYS A 140 -1.54 -11.13 -10.57
N CYS A 141 -0.27 -11.36 -10.24
CA CYS A 141 0.78 -10.36 -10.47
C CYS A 141 1.06 -10.17 -11.97
N ARG A 142 1.05 -11.24 -12.77
CA ARG A 142 1.20 -11.17 -14.23
C ARG A 142 0.03 -10.42 -14.89
N GLU A 143 -1.21 -10.80 -14.56
CA GLU A 143 -2.42 -10.17 -15.10
C GLU A 143 -2.42 -8.65 -14.87
N LEU A 144 -2.01 -8.20 -13.69
CA LEU A 144 -1.94 -6.77 -13.37
C LEU A 144 -0.81 -6.04 -14.08
N SER A 145 0.33 -6.69 -14.31
CA SER A 145 1.38 -6.12 -15.16
C SER A 145 0.87 -5.92 -16.59
N ASP A 146 0.10 -6.89 -17.10
CA ASP A 146 -0.51 -6.81 -18.43
C ASP A 146 -1.62 -5.75 -18.50
N GLU A 147 -2.44 -5.60 -17.47
CA GLU A 147 -3.44 -4.52 -17.37
C GLU A 147 -2.78 -3.14 -17.27
N ASN A 148 -1.74 -3.00 -16.44
CA ASN A 148 -1.02 -1.74 -16.28
C ASN A 148 -0.29 -1.34 -17.57
N SER A 149 0.34 -2.28 -18.27
CA SER A 149 0.98 -2.04 -19.57
C SER A 149 -0.03 -1.74 -20.69
N LYS A 150 -1.23 -2.33 -20.64
CA LYS A 150 -2.33 -2.02 -21.57
C LYS A 150 -3.00 -0.68 -21.25
N SER A 151 -2.95 -0.23 -19.99
CA SER A 151 -3.44 1.09 -19.61
C SER A 151 -2.47 2.18 -20.12
N LYS A 152 -2.59 2.54 -21.40
CA LYS A 152 -1.87 3.66 -22.06
C LYS A 152 -1.98 5.02 -21.34
N ASN A 153 -2.73 5.07 -20.24
CA ASN A 153 -3.10 6.26 -19.52
C ASN A 153 -2.35 6.47 -18.19
N ARG A 154 -1.59 5.48 -17.71
CA ARG A 154 -0.76 5.63 -16.50
C ARG A 154 0.53 6.38 -16.82
N MET A 155 1.00 7.17 -15.85
CA MET A 155 2.23 7.93 -15.94
C MET A 155 3.30 7.25 -15.09
N SER A 156 4.52 7.22 -15.57
CA SER A 156 5.69 6.89 -14.76
C SER A 156 5.84 7.90 -13.61
N PRO A 157 6.55 7.55 -12.53
CA PRO A 157 6.82 8.48 -11.43
C PRO A 157 7.48 9.78 -11.90
N LYS A 158 8.33 9.71 -12.93
CA LYS A 158 8.99 10.87 -13.53
C LYS A 158 7.99 11.77 -14.27
N GLU A 159 7.07 11.20 -15.03
CA GLU A 159 6.02 11.98 -15.71
C GLU A 159 5.08 12.66 -14.70
N ILE A 160 4.76 12.01 -13.58
CA ILE A 160 4.00 12.65 -12.49
C ILE A 160 4.80 13.81 -11.87
N CYS A 161 6.10 13.62 -11.64
CA CYS A 161 6.98 14.68 -11.16
C CYS A 161 6.98 15.88 -12.11
N ASP A 162 7.17 15.63 -13.41
CA ASP A 162 7.21 16.67 -14.44
C ASP A 162 5.86 17.37 -14.59
N PHE A 163 4.74 16.65 -14.46
CA PHE A 163 3.40 17.22 -14.60
C PHE A 163 3.03 18.15 -13.43
N TYR A 164 3.34 17.76 -12.20
CA TYR A 164 3.02 18.52 -10.99
C TYR A 164 4.15 19.43 -10.49
N ASP A 165 5.25 19.55 -11.23
CA ASP A 165 6.49 20.24 -10.83
C ASP A 165 7.02 19.76 -9.45
N LEU A 166 6.99 18.45 -9.22
CA LEU A 166 7.44 17.81 -7.97
C LEU A 166 8.86 17.26 -8.08
N LYS A 167 9.66 17.43 -7.02
CA LYS A 167 10.91 16.67 -6.84
C LYS A 167 10.57 15.21 -6.50
N ASP A 168 11.35 14.27 -7.03
CA ASP A 168 11.21 12.83 -6.77
C ASP A 168 11.20 12.50 -5.26
N THR A 169 12.04 13.17 -4.48
CA THR A 169 12.08 13.03 -3.02
C THR A 169 10.77 13.43 -2.36
N PHE A 170 10.14 14.52 -2.81
CA PHE A 170 8.88 15.02 -2.28
C PHE A 170 7.72 14.07 -2.59
N LEU A 171 7.70 13.51 -3.80
CA LEU A 171 6.71 12.51 -4.23
C LEU A 171 6.77 11.24 -3.36
N HIS A 172 7.98 10.77 -3.05
CA HIS A 172 8.20 9.58 -2.23
C HIS A 172 7.98 9.79 -0.74
N GLU A 173 8.54 10.86 -0.16
CA GLU A 173 8.43 11.17 1.28
C GLU A 173 6.97 11.35 1.70
N LEU A 174 6.14 11.94 0.83
CA LEU A 174 4.73 12.19 1.12
C LEU A 174 3.80 11.07 0.66
N ASN A 175 4.34 10.05 0.00
CA ASN A 175 3.58 8.93 -0.53
C ASN A 175 2.47 9.37 -1.51
N LEU A 176 2.76 10.36 -2.37
CA LEU A 176 1.76 11.00 -3.24
C LEU A 176 1.63 10.35 -4.63
N LEU A 177 2.54 9.45 -5.00
CA LEU A 177 2.53 8.79 -6.31
C LEU A 177 1.19 8.10 -6.62
N GLY A 178 0.66 7.30 -5.68
CA GLY A 178 -0.62 6.61 -5.86
C GLY A 178 -1.78 7.59 -6.03
N PRO A 179 -2.04 8.49 -5.06
CA PRO A 179 -3.13 9.47 -5.15
C PRO A 179 -3.09 10.34 -6.41
N LEU A 180 -1.92 10.86 -6.79
CA LEU A 180 -1.78 11.68 -8.00
C LEU A 180 -2.00 10.86 -9.27
N GLN A 181 -1.55 9.60 -9.29
CA GLN A 181 -1.83 8.68 -10.39
C GLN A 181 -3.33 8.40 -10.52
N SER A 182 -4.03 8.18 -9.41
CA SER A 182 -5.50 7.99 -9.39
C SER A 182 -6.22 9.22 -9.92
N ILE A 183 -5.88 10.42 -9.43
CA ILE A 183 -6.46 11.69 -9.89
C ILE A 183 -6.28 11.86 -11.41
N ASN A 184 -5.11 11.50 -11.94
CA ASN A 184 -4.83 11.60 -13.37
C ASN A 184 -5.58 10.59 -14.23
N LEU A 185 -5.84 9.37 -13.72
CA LEU A 185 -6.68 8.39 -14.39
C LEU A 185 -8.14 8.86 -14.41
N MET A 186 -8.63 9.31 -13.26
CA MET A 186 -9.97 9.87 -13.07
C MET A 186 -10.23 11.10 -13.95
N PHE A 187 -9.22 11.96 -14.15
CA PHE A 187 -9.30 13.09 -15.08
C PHE A 187 -9.67 12.68 -16.51
N LYS A 188 -9.11 11.57 -17.00
CA LYS A 188 -9.40 11.02 -18.32
C LYS A 188 -10.78 10.39 -18.40
N GLU A 189 -11.22 9.73 -17.34
CA GLU A 189 -12.60 9.21 -17.24
C GLU A 189 -13.64 10.34 -17.27
N ALA A 190 -13.29 11.51 -16.74
CA ALA A 190 -14.14 12.70 -16.77
C ALA A 190 -14.20 13.40 -18.14
N GLU A 191 -13.47 12.96 -19.18
CA GLU A 191 -13.53 13.58 -20.53
C GLU A 191 -14.95 13.61 -21.12
N ALA A 192 -15.81 12.67 -20.74
CA ALA A 192 -17.21 12.63 -21.15
C ALA A 192 -18.09 13.70 -20.47
N ASN A 193 -17.61 14.36 -19.41
CA ASN A 193 -18.29 15.42 -18.68
C ASN A 193 -17.41 16.69 -18.66
N PRO A 194 -17.62 17.63 -19.61
CA PRO A 194 -16.76 18.82 -19.75
C PRO A 194 -16.66 19.67 -18.48
N THR A 195 -17.75 19.81 -17.73
CA THR A 195 -17.77 20.62 -16.50
C THR A 195 -16.96 19.97 -15.38
N LEU A 196 -17.08 18.65 -15.21
CA LEU A 196 -16.26 17.92 -14.23
C LEU A 196 -14.79 17.88 -14.66
N HIS A 197 -14.52 17.75 -15.95
CA HIS A 197 -13.17 17.78 -16.51
C HIS A 197 -12.48 19.13 -16.23
N GLU A 198 -13.17 20.25 -16.44
CA GLU A 198 -12.67 21.59 -16.12
C GLU A 198 -12.42 21.74 -14.61
N ALA A 199 -13.33 21.26 -13.76
CA ALA A 199 -13.17 21.28 -12.31
C ALA A 199 -11.93 20.48 -11.84
N ILE A 200 -11.70 19.27 -12.38
CA ILE A 200 -10.51 18.47 -12.06
C ILE A 200 -9.24 19.15 -12.60
N THR A 201 -9.31 19.83 -13.75
CA THR A 201 -8.19 20.64 -14.27
C THR A 201 -7.80 21.73 -13.27
N GLY A 202 -8.79 22.41 -12.68
CA GLY A 202 -8.58 23.39 -11.61
C GLY A 202 -7.81 22.79 -10.43
N VAL A 203 -8.20 21.60 -9.98
CA VAL A 203 -7.52 20.85 -8.92
C VAL A 203 -6.07 20.57 -9.30
N GLN A 204 -5.82 20.02 -10.49
CA GLN A 204 -4.45 19.69 -10.95
C GLN A 204 -3.55 20.93 -10.96
N GLN A 205 -4.05 22.06 -11.46
CA GLN A 205 -3.35 23.34 -11.46
C GLN A 205 -3.12 23.89 -10.04
N GLY A 206 -4.10 23.72 -9.15
CA GLY A 206 -3.99 24.09 -7.75
C GLY A 206 -2.89 23.30 -7.03
N ILE A 207 -2.88 21.98 -7.19
CA ILE A 207 -1.86 21.08 -6.64
C ILE A 207 -0.47 21.50 -7.14
N ARG A 208 -0.31 21.73 -8.45
CA ARG A 208 0.96 22.16 -9.05
C ARG A 208 1.45 23.49 -8.49
N ALA A 209 0.57 24.49 -8.38
CA ALA A 209 0.93 25.80 -7.84
C ALA A 209 1.39 25.72 -6.37
N MET A 210 0.63 25.00 -5.53
CA MET A 210 0.96 24.81 -4.12
C MET A 210 2.25 24.00 -3.93
N ALA A 211 2.47 22.97 -4.75
CA ALA A 211 3.68 22.17 -4.71
C ALA A 211 4.93 23.01 -5.02
N LYS A 212 4.85 23.90 -6.00
CA LYS A 212 5.95 24.80 -6.36
C LYS A 212 6.31 25.74 -5.20
N THR A 213 5.32 26.38 -4.57
CA THR A 213 5.56 27.32 -3.46
C THR A 213 6.16 26.65 -2.22
N LEU A 214 5.81 25.38 -1.95
CA LEU A 214 6.37 24.62 -0.83
C LEU A 214 7.84 24.24 -1.06
N GLN A 215 8.20 23.92 -2.31
CA GLN A 215 9.54 23.44 -2.65
C GLN A 215 10.58 24.56 -2.80
N ASP A 216 10.15 25.80 -3.07
CA ASP A 216 11.02 26.97 -3.25
C ASP A 216 11.45 27.60 -1.89
N GLU A 217 10.64 27.47 -0.84
CA GLU A 217 10.85 28.18 0.43
C GLU A 217 11.93 27.61 1.36
N GLY A 218 12.57 26.51 0.98
CA GLY A 218 13.68 25.92 1.74
C GLY A 218 15.01 26.69 1.67
N SER A 219 15.10 27.76 0.87
CA SER A 219 16.37 28.33 0.40
C SER A 219 16.72 29.75 0.91
N GLY A 220 15.88 30.38 1.75
CA GLY A 220 16.12 31.75 2.22
C GLY A 220 17.24 31.88 3.27
N GLU A 221 18.13 32.86 3.11
CA GLU A 221 19.12 33.23 4.14
C GLU A 221 18.42 33.76 5.40
N MET A 222 18.55 33.02 6.51
CA MET A 222 18.00 33.42 7.80
C MET A 222 19.12 33.70 8.79
N GLN A 223 18.98 34.80 9.53
CA GLN A 223 20.02 35.38 10.37
C GLN A 223 20.17 34.66 11.72
N SER A 224 19.13 33.97 12.23
CA SER A 224 19.21 33.26 13.53
C SER A 224 18.83 31.77 13.48
N MET A 225 19.39 30.96 14.40
CA MET A 225 19.09 29.52 14.53
C MET A 225 17.63 29.25 14.94
N LYS A 226 17.03 30.15 15.74
CA LYS A 226 15.62 30.05 16.17
C LYS A 226 14.66 30.25 15.00
N GLU A 227 14.91 31.27 14.16
CA GLU A 227 14.15 31.50 12.93
C GLU A 227 14.26 30.33 11.96
N ARG A 228 15.48 29.78 11.78
CA ARG A 228 15.70 28.59 10.95
C ARG A 228 14.88 27.40 11.44
N LYS A 229 14.84 27.16 12.76
CA LYS A 229 14.07 26.06 13.35
C LYS A 229 12.56 26.27 13.17
N ALA A 230 12.06 27.48 13.45
CA ALA A 230 10.65 27.82 13.29
C ALA A 230 10.18 27.65 11.84
N ARG A 231 10.96 28.15 10.86
CA ARG A 231 10.64 27.99 9.44
C ARG A 231 10.66 26.54 8.99
N LYS A 232 11.64 25.74 9.43
CA LYS A 232 11.66 24.30 9.12
C LYS A 232 10.41 23.57 9.65
N MET A 233 9.98 23.89 10.87
CA MET A 233 8.76 23.32 11.44
C MET A 233 7.50 23.77 10.68
N GLN A 234 7.46 25.04 10.27
CA GLN A 234 6.38 25.57 9.45
C GLN A 234 6.29 24.86 8.10
N VAL A 235 7.39 24.78 7.34
CA VAL A 235 7.43 24.10 6.04
C VAL A 235 7.04 22.63 6.19
N ALA A 236 7.52 21.94 7.24
CA ALA A 236 7.14 20.55 7.50
C ALA A 236 5.62 20.40 7.76
N ARG A 237 5.04 21.30 8.55
CA ARG A 237 3.59 21.33 8.80
C ARG A 237 2.80 21.58 7.52
N GLU A 238 3.18 22.59 6.74
CA GLU A 238 2.50 22.94 5.48
C GLU A 238 2.62 21.81 4.45
N THR A 239 3.78 21.14 4.40
CA THR A 239 4.00 19.97 3.55
C THR A 239 3.07 18.81 3.91
N LEU A 240 2.84 18.57 5.21
CA LEU A 240 1.88 17.56 5.66
C LEU A 240 0.42 17.94 5.34
N LEU A 241 0.06 19.22 5.46
CA LEU A 241 -1.27 19.71 5.08
C LEU A 241 -1.51 19.57 3.57
N PHE A 242 -0.50 19.85 2.75
CA PHE A 242 -0.57 19.63 1.30
C PHE A 242 -0.78 18.15 0.96
N ARG A 243 -0.04 17.26 1.64
CA ARG A 243 -0.23 15.81 1.49
C ARG A 243 -1.68 15.41 1.81
N ASP A 244 -2.19 15.86 2.95
CA ASP A 244 -3.55 15.52 3.37
C ASP A 244 -4.60 16.10 2.42
N LEU A 245 -4.35 17.27 1.83
CA LEU A 245 -5.22 17.86 0.82
C LEU A 245 -5.32 16.94 -0.41
N VAL A 246 -4.18 16.49 -0.97
CA VAL A 246 -4.18 15.56 -2.11
C VAL A 246 -4.92 14.25 -1.76
N LEU A 247 -4.68 13.71 -0.56
CA LEU A 247 -5.33 12.47 -0.09
C LEU A 247 -6.84 12.57 0.11
N ASN A 248 -7.37 13.77 0.40
CA ASN A 248 -8.83 13.97 0.50
C ASN A 248 -9.45 14.35 -0.85
N MET A 249 -8.67 14.93 -1.78
CA MET A 249 -9.14 15.21 -3.13
C MET A 249 -9.35 13.95 -3.96
N GLU A 250 -8.49 12.94 -3.83
CA GLU A 250 -8.65 11.65 -4.52
C GLU A 250 -10.05 11.03 -4.32
N PRO A 251 -10.53 10.74 -3.09
CA PRO A 251 -11.86 10.17 -2.89
C PRO A 251 -13.00 11.15 -3.22
N LEU A 252 -12.77 12.47 -3.17
CA LEU A 252 -13.78 13.45 -3.59
C LEU A 252 -14.02 13.34 -5.10
N ILE A 253 -12.95 13.27 -5.89
CA ILE A 253 -13.03 13.10 -7.34
C ILE A 253 -13.62 11.72 -7.68
N GLU A 254 -13.25 10.67 -6.95
CA GLU A 254 -13.81 9.32 -7.13
C GLU A 254 -15.34 9.33 -6.99
N GLN A 255 -15.87 9.96 -5.93
CA GLN A 255 -17.32 10.13 -5.77
C GLN A 255 -17.96 11.00 -6.86
N SER A 256 -17.20 11.94 -7.41
CA SER A 256 -17.68 12.90 -8.42
C SER A 256 -17.88 12.27 -9.79
N ILE A 257 -17.09 11.25 -10.13
CA ILE A 257 -17.17 10.53 -11.41
C ILE A 257 -18.34 9.54 -11.44
N LEU A 258 -18.81 9.08 -10.28
CA LEU A 258 -19.96 8.19 -10.20
C LEU A 258 -21.22 8.85 -10.79
N PRO A 259 -22.14 8.05 -11.38
CA PRO A 259 -23.48 8.51 -11.72
C PRO A 259 -24.18 9.14 -10.52
N GLU A 260 -24.99 10.17 -10.75
CA GLU A 260 -25.61 10.99 -9.70
C GLU A 260 -26.34 10.15 -8.65
N GLU A 261 -27.03 9.07 -9.07
CA GLU A 261 -27.79 8.20 -8.17
C GLU A 261 -26.92 7.35 -7.24
N LYS A 262 -25.63 7.18 -7.58
CA LYS A 262 -24.66 6.39 -6.80
C LYS A 262 -23.76 7.24 -5.92
N ARG A 263 -23.85 8.57 -6.00
CA ARG A 263 -23.03 9.48 -5.21
C ARG A 263 -23.49 9.52 -3.76
N ASN A 264 -22.55 9.45 -2.83
CA ASN A 264 -22.86 9.67 -1.42
C ASN A 264 -22.68 11.15 -1.05
N GLN A 265 -23.80 11.88 -0.96
CA GLN A 265 -23.82 13.31 -0.68
C GLN A 265 -23.24 13.66 0.71
N GLU A 266 -23.43 12.80 1.70
CA GLU A 266 -22.86 12.99 3.04
C GLU A 266 -21.33 12.87 3.00
N VAL A 267 -20.81 11.90 2.24
CA VAL A 267 -19.36 11.72 2.06
C VAL A 267 -18.76 12.90 1.30
N LEU A 268 -19.39 13.35 0.21
CA LEU A 268 -18.94 14.53 -0.54
C LEU A 268 -18.83 15.77 0.36
N LYS A 269 -19.85 16.02 1.18
CA LYS A 269 -19.86 17.16 2.12
C LYS A 269 -18.74 17.06 3.16
N LYS A 270 -18.59 15.89 3.81
CA LYS A 270 -17.53 15.66 4.81
C LYS A 270 -16.13 15.80 4.22
N LEU A 271 -15.92 15.30 2.99
CA LEU A 271 -14.66 15.45 2.29
C LEU A 271 -14.37 16.93 2.00
N TRP A 272 -15.35 17.68 1.48
CA TRP A 272 -15.18 19.10 1.23
C TRP A 272 -14.90 19.90 2.50
N GLU A 273 -15.68 19.73 3.58
CA GLU A 273 -15.44 20.42 4.86
C GLU A 273 -14.01 20.18 5.38
N ARG A 274 -13.51 18.95 5.21
CA ARG A 274 -12.13 18.62 5.57
C ARG A 274 -11.12 19.32 4.66
N ILE A 275 -11.32 19.30 3.34
CA ILE A 275 -10.46 19.97 2.36
C ILE A 275 -10.42 21.48 2.62
N GLU A 276 -11.58 22.10 2.78
CA GLU A 276 -11.73 23.53 3.08
C GLU A 276 -11.00 23.89 4.38
N GLY A 277 -11.16 23.07 5.44
CA GLY A 277 -10.43 23.24 6.69
C GLY A 277 -8.90 23.19 6.54
N LEU A 278 -8.36 22.44 5.57
CA LEU A 278 -6.92 22.38 5.33
C LEU A 278 -6.36 23.67 4.73
N PHE A 279 -7.13 24.37 3.88
CA PHE A 279 -6.73 25.68 3.33
C PHE A 279 -6.57 26.72 4.44
N PHE A 280 -7.49 26.75 5.41
CA PHE A 280 -7.43 27.68 6.54
C PHE A 280 -6.37 27.33 7.60
N GLN A 281 -5.92 26.08 7.63
CA GLN A 281 -4.83 25.64 8.52
C GLN A 281 -3.44 25.81 7.90
N GLY A 282 -3.39 25.97 6.57
CA GLY A 282 -2.18 26.17 5.78
C GLY A 282 -1.69 27.61 5.81
N ARG A 283 -1.10 28.05 4.69
CA ARG A 283 -0.66 29.44 4.54
C ARG A 283 -1.82 30.37 4.28
N ASN A 284 -1.63 31.66 4.55
CA ASN A 284 -2.68 32.66 4.34
C ASN A 284 -3.09 32.79 2.85
N ASP A 285 -2.16 32.57 1.93
CA ASP A 285 -2.40 32.62 0.48
C ASP A 285 -3.08 31.34 -0.06
N TRP A 286 -3.13 30.25 0.72
CA TRP A 286 -3.80 29.02 0.31
C TRP A 286 -5.31 29.20 0.15
N ALA A 287 -5.92 30.14 0.89
CA ALA A 287 -7.33 30.47 0.74
C ALA A 287 -7.69 30.92 -0.69
N GLU A 288 -6.74 31.54 -1.42
CA GLU A 288 -6.93 31.95 -2.81
C GLU A 288 -7.04 30.75 -3.77
N ALA A 289 -6.55 29.58 -3.35
CA ALA A 289 -6.65 28.35 -4.13
C ALA A 289 -8.00 27.65 -3.98
N ILE A 290 -8.79 27.94 -2.93
CA ILE A 290 -10.09 27.29 -2.64
C ILE A 290 -10.98 27.17 -3.89
N PRO A 291 -11.20 28.23 -4.71
CA PRO A 291 -12.05 28.14 -5.89
C PRO A 291 -11.63 27.05 -6.88
N LYS A 292 -10.32 26.80 -7.02
CA LYS A 292 -9.78 25.77 -7.92
C LYS A 292 -10.14 24.35 -7.50
N PHE A 293 -10.36 24.13 -6.20
CA PHE A 293 -10.70 22.82 -5.64
C PHE A 293 -12.19 22.65 -5.41
N LYS A 294 -12.89 23.74 -5.06
CA LYS A 294 -14.32 23.75 -4.77
C LYS A 294 -15.18 23.36 -5.96
N GLY A 295 -14.72 23.67 -7.18
CA GLY A 295 -15.45 23.34 -8.41
C GLY A 295 -15.84 21.86 -8.51
N VAL A 296 -14.98 20.93 -8.05
CA VAL A 296 -15.32 19.49 -8.08
C VAL A 296 -16.52 19.18 -7.18
N PHE A 297 -16.54 19.75 -5.97
CA PHE A 297 -17.64 19.58 -5.04
C PHE A 297 -18.94 20.22 -5.57
N GLU A 298 -18.85 21.41 -6.14
CA GLU A 298 -20.00 22.15 -6.67
C GLU A 298 -20.66 21.44 -7.85
N VAL A 299 -19.85 20.92 -8.78
CA VAL A 299 -20.32 20.12 -9.92
C VAL A 299 -20.99 18.83 -9.43
N SER A 300 -20.43 18.18 -8.41
CA SER A 300 -20.92 16.89 -7.92
C SER A 300 -22.20 16.97 -7.09
N THR A 301 -22.43 18.12 -6.45
CA THR A 301 -23.61 18.39 -5.62
C THR A 301 -24.68 19.23 -6.32
N GLY A 302 -24.39 19.71 -7.53
CA GLY A 302 -25.29 20.59 -8.30
C GLY A 302 -25.45 21.98 -7.69
N THR A 303 -24.55 22.37 -6.78
CA THR A 303 -24.57 23.67 -6.10
C THR A 303 -23.89 24.79 -6.89
N GLY A 304 -23.21 24.46 -7.99
CA GLY A 304 -22.54 25.39 -8.91
C GLY A 304 -23.29 25.65 -10.22
N LYS A 305 -24.55 26.12 -10.15
CA LYS A 305 -25.25 26.71 -11.31
C LYS A 305 -25.26 28.22 -11.21
#